data_AF-A0A969A9S7-F1
#
_entry.id   AF-A0A969A9S7-F1
#
_cell.length_a   1.000
_cell.length_b   1.000
_cell.length_c   1.000
_cell.angle_alpha   90.00
_cell.angle_beta   90.00
_cell.angle_gamma   90.00
#
_symmetry.space_group_name_H-M   'P 1'
#
loop_
_entity.id
_entity.type
_entity.pdbx_description
1 polymer ?
#
loop_
_entity_poly.entity_id
_entity_poly.type
_entity_poly.pdbx_seq_one_letter_code
_entity_poly.pdbx_strand_id
1 'polypeptide(L)'
;MLQNKINAAAKELHSRYLHIESLGLRPNTRNCSNYWEEYENLQPDAVDSAYPWVIDYYYANENKWKEINEHHHNWYLECLPPIVMGSSGFLNSEPYTHTDEGKGVYLACRCWNGKYYAQLMTLSEYKSKINQMINT
;
A
#
# COMPACT_ATOMS: atom_id res chain seq x y z
N MET A 1 8.15 38.56 -10.83
CA MET A 1 7.60 37.33 -11.47
C MET A 1 8.04 36.05 -10.76
N LEU A 2 9.33 35.87 -10.42
CA LEU A 2 9.82 34.67 -9.72
C LEU A 2 9.15 34.45 -8.35
N GLN A 3 9.04 35.50 -7.51
CA GLN A 3 8.40 35.40 -6.19
C GLN A 3 6.95 34.89 -6.25
N ASN A 4 6.18 35.32 -7.26
CA ASN A 4 4.80 34.88 -7.41
C ASN A 4 4.71 33.39 -7.77
N LYS A 5 5.65 32.87 -8.57
CA LYS A 5 5.72 31.44 -8.90
C LYS A 5 6.09 30.61 -7.66
N ILE A 6 7.05 31.07 -6.87
CA ILE A 6 7.45 30.41 -5.61
C ILE A 6 6.26 30.35 -4.65
N ASN A 7 5.54 31.47 -4.48
CA ASN A 7 4.37 31.52 -3.60
C ASN A 7 3.24 30.59 -4.07
N ALA A 8 3.03 30.44 -5.37
CA ALA A 8 2.02 29.53 -5.92
C ALA A 8 2.40 28.07 -5.65
N ALA A 9 3.64 27.68 -5.94
CA ALA A 9 4.12 26.32 -5.71
C ALA A 9 4.07 25.92 -4.22
N ALA A 10 4.42 26.85 -3.32
CA ALA A 10 4.34 26.60 -1.88
C ALA A 10 2.89 26.39 -1.40
N LYS A 11 1.94 27.17 -1.91
CA LYS A 11 0.51 27.01 -1.58
C LYS A 11 -0.05 25.69 -2.10
N GLU A 12 0.33 25.32 -3.32
CA GLU A 12 -0.06 24.04 -3.91
C GLU A 12 0.47 22.87 -3.09
N LEU A 13 1.77 22.86 -2.77
CA LEU A 13 2.36 21.81 -1.94
C LEU A 13 1.70 21.72 -0.55
N HIS A 14 1.36 22.87 0.06
CA HIS A 14 0.64 22.90 1.33
C HIS A 14 -0.78 22.32 1.22
N SER A 15 -1.51 22.63 0.15
CA SER A 15 -2.84 22.03 -0.10
C SER A 15 -2.76 20.52 -0.24
N ARG A 16 -1.75 20.02 -0.96
CA ARG A 16 -1.51 18.58 -1.11
C ARG A 16 -1.17 17.93 0.22
N TYR A 17 -0.34 18.59 1.04
CA TYR A 17 -0.01 18.13 2.39
C TYR A 17 -1.26 17.94 3.25
N LEU A 18 -2.15 18.94 3.29
CA LEU A 18 -3.41 18.87 4.04
C LEU A 18 -4.34 17.76 3.52
N HIS A 19 -4.41 17.57 2.20
CA HIS A 19 -5.17 16.47 1.61
C HIS A 19 -4.66 15.11 2.07
N ILE A 20 -3.34 14.88 2.02
CA ILE A 20 -2.74 13.62 2.48
C ILE A 20 -3.02 13.37 3.97
N GLU A 21 -2.95 14.39 4.83
CA GLU A 21 -3.33 14.24 6.24
C GLU A 21 -4.81 13.87 6.39
N SER A 22 -5.69 14.44 5.58
CA SER A 22 -7.12 14.12 5.61
C SER A 22 -7.44 12.67 5.24
N LEU A 23 -6.54 12.01 4.50
CA LEU A 23 -6.62 10.58 4.18
C LEU A 23 -6.16 9.68 5.34
N GLY A 24 -5.65 10.25 6.43
CA GLY A 24 -5.03 9.50 7.53
C GLY A 24 -3.63 8.97 7.20
N LEU A 25 -2.98 9.53 6.19
CA LEU A 25 -1.62 9.19 5.77
C LEU A 25 -0.63 10.24 6.25
N ARG A 26 0.64 9.85 6.38
CA ARG A 26 1.72 10.79 6.71
C ARG A 26 2.19 11.48 5.42
N PRO A 27 2.08 12.82 5.31
CA PRO A 27 2.58 13.53 4.14
C PRO A 27 4.10 13.42 4.04
N ASN A 28 4.59 13.28 2.81
CA ASN A 28 6.01 13.21 2.49
C ASN A 28 6.25 13.63 1.03
N THR A 29 7.51 13.73 0.60
CA THR A 29 7.85 14.13 -0.78
C THR A 29 7.27 13.19 -1.84
N ARG A 30 7.14 11.90 -1.54
CA ARG A 30 6.58 10.90 -2.46
C ARG A 30 5.11 11.25 -2.76
N ASN A 31 4.27 11.34 -1.74
CA ASN A 31 2.82 11.50 -1.92
C ASN A 31 2.36 12.96 -2.16
N CYS A 32 3.10 13.97 -1.67
CA CYS A 32 2.76 15.37 -1.93
C CYS A 32 3.34 15.94 -3.23
N SER A 33 4.37 15.31 -3.81
CA SER A 33 5.05 15.85 -5.00
C SER A 33 5.15 14.82 -6.12
N ASN A 34 5.91 13.74 -5.91
CA ASN A 34 6.33 12.86 -7.01
C ASN A 34 5.17 12.05 -7.60
N TYR A 35 4.16 11.75 -6.77
CA TYR A 35 3.05 10.86 -7.12
C TYR A 35 1.69 11.46 -6.77
N TRP A 36 1.58 12.80 -6.71
CA TRP A 36 0.34 13.49 -6.28
C TRP A 36 -0.94 12.97 -6.99
N GLU A 37 -0.85 12.69 -8.29
CA GLU A 37 -1.97 12.22 -9.12
C GLU A 37 -2.61 10.92 -8.60
N GLU A 38 -1.84 10.09 -7.90
CA GLU A 38 -2.33 8.84 -7.30
C GLU A 38 -3.18 9.09 -6.04
N TYR A 39 -3.05 10.27 -5.44
CA TYR A 39 -3.67 10.62 -4.16
C TYR A 39 -4.82 11.60 -4.30
N GLU A 40 -4.83 12.42 -5.35
CA GLU A 40 -5.77 13.52 -5.53
C GLU A 40 -7.24 13.10 -5.34
N ASN A 41 -7.59 11.90 -5.79
CA ASN A 41 -8.98 11.40 -5.78
C ASN A 41 -9.23 10.28 -4.75
N LEU A 42 -8.24 9.93 -3.92
CA LEU A 42 -8.40 8.87 -2.92
C LEU A 42 -9.46 9.26 -1.88
N GLN A 43 -10.16 8.23 -1.40
CA GLN A 43 -11.10 8.35 -0.30
C GLN A 43 -10.64 7.42 0.84
N PRO A 44 -10.58 7.88 2.10
CA PRO A 44 -10.00 7.11 3.20
C PRO A 44 -10.70 5.75 3.43
N ASP A 45 -12.02 5.71 3.27
CA ASP A 45 -12.83 4.53 3.52
C ASP A 45 -13.14 3.71 2.26
N ALA A 46 -12.57 4.07 1.09
CA ALA A 46 -12.77 3.29 -0.12
C ALA A 46 -12.20 1.89 0.04
N VAL A 47 -13.04 0.89 -0.24
CA VAL A 47 -12.65 -0.51 -0.39
C VAL A 47 -12.33 -0.74 -1.87
N ASP A 48 -11.13 -0.35 -2.26
CA ASP A 48 -10.68 -0.40 -3.64
C ASP A 48 -9.27 -1.01 -3.76
N SER A 49 -8.45 -0.56 -4.71
CA SER A 49 -7.05 -0.97 -4.83
C SER A 49 -6.28 -0.82 -3.51
N ALA A 50 -5.33 -1.74 -3.28
CA ALA A 50 -4.37 -1.61 -2.19
C ALA A 50 -3.43 -0.40 -2.41
N TYR A 51 -3.24 -0.02 -3.66
CA TYR A 51 -2.37 1.07 -4.07
C TYR A 51 -3.11 2.42 -4.00
N PRO A 52 -2.45 3.50 -3.55
CA PRO A 52 -1.07 3.54 -3.02
C PRO A 52 -0.96 3.27 -1.51
N TRP A 53 -2.06 3.02 -0.80
CA TRP A 53 -2.13 2.89 0.67
C TRP A 53 -1.06 2.00 1.30
N VAL A 54 -0.90 0.78 0.79
CA VAL A 54 0.03 -0.20 1.39
C VAL A 54 1.50 0.21 1.30
N ILE A 55 1.83 1.13 0.40
CA ILE A 55 3.18 1.70 0.26
C ILE A 55 3.45 2.71 1.37
N ASP A 56 2.51 3.62 1.62
CA ASP A 56 2.65 4.57 2.73
C ASP A 56 2.66 3.84 4.07
N TYR A 57 1.83 2.80 4.25
CA TYR A 57 1.89 1.96 5.45
C TYR A 57 3.28 1.34 5.62
N TYR A 58 3.85 0.78 4.55
CA TYR A 58 5.19 0.19 4.61
C TYR A 58 6.27 1.22 4.98
N TYR A 59 6.32 2.37 4.32
CA TYR A 59 7.33 3.40 4.61
C TYR A 59 7.12 4.10 5.96
N ALA A 60 5.89 4.10 6.48
CA ALA A 60 5.59 4.54 7.84
C ALA A 60 5.85 3.44 8.90
N ASN A 61 6.32 2.26 8.49
CA ASN A 61 6.53 1.08 9.33
C ASN A 61 5.25 0.64 10.06
N GLU A 62 4.10 0.79 9.41
CA GLU A 62 2.80 0.40 9.90
C GLU A 62 2.43 -1.02 9.43
N ASN A 63 2.27 -1.94 10.39
CA ASN A 63 1.87 -3.32 10.11
C ASN A 63 0.35 -3.44 9.89
N LYS A 64 -0.17 -2.74 8.88
CA LYS A 64 -1.61 -2.64 8.57
C LYS A 64 -1.99 -3.42 7.31
N TRP A 65 -3.13 -4.09 7.37
CA TRP A 65 -3.81 -4.65 6.21
C TRP A 65 -4.83 -3.64 5.68
N LYS A 66 -4.78 -3.31 4.39
CA LYS A 66 -5.80 -2.52 3.72
C LYS A 66 -6.90 -3.45 3.22
N GLU A 67 -8.15 -3.21 3.59
CA GLU A 67 -9.30 -3.87 2.95
C GLU A 67 -9.38 -3.43 1.49
N ILE A 68 -9.49 -4.40 0.59
CA ILE A 68 -9.59 -4.21 -0.86
C ILE A 68 -10.84 -4.90 -1.39
N ASN A 69 -11.32 -4.50 -2.56
CA ASN A 69 -12.42 -5.22 -3.20
C ASN A 69 -11.93 -6.51 -3.86
N GLU A 70 -12.88 -7.40 -4.13
CA GLU A 70 -12.63 -8.69 -4.78
C GLU A 70 -11.98 -8.53 -6.16
N HIS A 71 -12.42 -7.51 -6.92
CA HIS A 71 -11.88 -7.24 -8.25
C HIS A 71 -10.36 -7.01 -8.19
N HIS A 72 -9.89 -6.16 -7.28
CA HIS A 72 -8.46 -5.91 -7.11
C HIS A 72 -7.72 -7.11 -6.54
N HIS A 73 -8.32 -7.85 -5.61
CA HIS A 73 -7.73 -9.10 -5.11
C HIS A 73 -7.42 -10.08 -6.26
N ASN A 74 -8.40 -10.31 -7.14
CA ASN A 74 -8.26 -11.22 -8.26
C ASN A 74 -7.28 -10.66 -9.30
N TRP A 75 -7.32 -9.35 -9.56
CA TRP A 75 -6.34 -8.68 -10.42
C TRP A 75 -4.91 -8.90 -9.92
N TYR A 76 -4.65 -8.73 -8.62
CA TYR A 76 -3.32 -8.97 -8.05
C TYR A 76 -2.87 -10.43 -8.18
N LEU A 77 -3.79 -11.39 -8.06
CA LEU A 77 -3.51 -12.82 -8.21
C LEU A 77 -3.20 -13.22 -9.67
N GLU A 78 -3.91 -12.62 -10.62
CA GLU A 78 -3.79 -12.93 -12.05
C GLU A 78 -2.65 -12.17 -12.73
N CYS A 79 -2.26 -11.01 -12.18
CA CYS A 79 -1.21 -10.17 -12.75
C CYS A 79 0.16 -10.85 -12.72
N LEU A 80 0.47 -11.57 -11.64
CA LEU A 80 1.77 -12.23 -11.45
C LEU A 80 1.59 -13.57 -10.73
N PRO A 81 2.37 -14.62 -11.10
CA PRO A 81 2.33 -15.88 -10.38
C PRO A 81 2.76 -15.66 -8.92
N PRO A 82 2.12 -16.28 -7.92
CA PRO A 82 2.52 -16.11 -6.53
C PRO A 82 3.78 -16.92 -6.19
N ILE A 83 4.63 -16.39 -5.31
CA ILE A 83 5.77 -17.12 -4.71
C ILE A 83 5.26 -18.23 -3.80
N VAL A 84 4.22 -17.90 -3.03
CA VAL A 84 3.55 -18.81 -2.11
C VAL A 84 2.05 -18.55 -2.21
N MET A 85 1.29 -19.63 -2.26
CA MET A 85 -0.17 -19.60 -2.22
C MET A 85 -0.63 -20.55 -1.11
N GLY A 86 -1.43 -20.02 -0.20
CA GLY A 86 -2.13 -20.78 0.83
C GLY A 86 -3.63 -20.87 0.53
N SER A 87 -4.39 -21.50 1.43
CA SER A 87 -5.85 -21.66 1.28
C SER A 87 -6.61 -20.32 1.33
N SER A 88 -6.07 -19.33 2.05
CA SER A 88 -6.73 -18.05 2.32
C SER A 88 -5.91 -16.84 1.87
N GLY A 89 -4.87 -17.02 1.06
CA GLY A 89 -4.08 -15.89 0.57
C GLY A 89 -2.87 -16.28 -0.26
N PHE A 90 -2.15 -15.27 -0.74
CA PHE A 90 -0.96 -15.44 -1.57
C PHE A 90 0.03 -14.29 -1.37
N LEU A 91 1.26 -14.49 -1.84
CA LEU A 91 2.32 -13.49 -1.93
C LEU A 91 2.80 -13.40 -3.38
N ASN A 92 2.72 -12.22 -4.00
CA ASN A 92 3.13 -12.03 -5.39
C ASN A 92 4.63 -12.22 -5.62
N SER A 93 5.02 -12.51 -6.88
CA SER A 93 6.41 -12.80 -7.26
C SER A 93 7.30 -11.61 -7.55
N GLU A 94 6.74 -10.45 -7.84
CA GLU A 94 7.54 -9.24 -8.07
C GLU A 94 7.70 -8.45 -6.77
N PRO A 95 8.94 -8.20 -6.31
CA PRO A 95 9.17 -7.33 -5.17
C PRO A 95 8.84 -5.89 -5.55
N TYR A 96 8.05 -5.21 -4.71
CA TYR A 96 7.83 -3.77 -4.83
C TYR A 96 9.07 -2.99 -4.41
N THR A 97 9.74 -3.45 -3.36
CA THR A 97 10.98 -2.88 -2.82
C THR A 97 11.76 -3.95 -2.08
N HIS A 98 12.76 -3.55 -1.30
CA HIS A 98 13.57 -4.40 -0.45
C HIS A 98 13.81 -3.75 0.92
N THR A 99 14.07 -4.57 1.93
CA THR A 99 14.60 -4.12 3.23
C THR A 99 16.06 -3.69 3.12
N ASP A 100 16.59 -3.05 4.16
CA ASP A 100 17.99 -2.64 4.23
C ASP A 100 18.97 -3.83 4.12
N GLU A 101 18.54 -5.04 4.49
CA GLU A 101 19.31 -6.29 4.31
C GLU A 101 19.15 -6.89 2.90
N GLY A 102 18.51 -6.21 1.97
CA GLY A 102 18.30 -6.65 0.59
C GLY A 102 17.22 -7.71 0.43
N LYS A 103 16.34 -7.92 1.42
CA LYS A 103 15.22 -8.87 1.31
C LYS A 103 14.08 -8.24 0.55
N GLY A 104 13.59 -8.90 -0.49
CA GLY A 104 12.42 -8.44 -1.23
C GLY A 104 11.18 -8.27 -0.34
N VAL A 105 10.43 -7.21 -0.61
CA VAL A 105 9.14 -6.86 0.00
C VAL A 105 8.09 -6.92 -1.08
N TYR A 106 7.09 -7.76 -0.86
CA TYR A 106 6.12 -8.17 -1.87
C TYR A 106 4.71 -7.81 -1.42
N LEU A 107 3.79 -7.73 -2.38
CA LEU A 107 2.37 -7.63 -2.07
C LEU A 107 1.83 -8.98 -1.61
N ALA A 108 1.36 -9.03 -0.38
CA ALA A 108 0.58 -10.13 0.15
C ALA A 108 -0.91 -9.80 0.06
N CYS A 109 -1.71 -10.77 -0.36
CA CYS A 109 -3.16 -10.69 -0.36
C CYS A 109 -3.74 -11.84 0.47
N ARG A 110 -4.90 -11.60 1.09
CA ARG A 110 -5.64 -12.64 1.82
C ARG A 110 -7.15 -12.43 1.75
N CYS A 111 -7.89 -13.52 1.87
CA CYS A 111 -9.32 -13.55 2.10
C CYS A 111 -9.59 -14.03 3.54
N TRP A 112 -10.37 -13.26 4.30
CA TRP A 112 -10.76 -13.62 5.66
C TRP A 112 -12.20 -13.15 5.92
N ASN A 113 -13.06 -14.05 6.40
CA ASN A 113 -14.47 -13.79 6.68
C ASN A 113 -15.23 -13.14 5.51
N GLY A 114 -14.93 -13.58 4.28
CA GLY A 114 -15.56 -13.05 3.05
C GLY A 114 -15.07 -11.66 2.63
N LYS A 115 -14.00 -11.14 3.26
CA LYS A 115 -13.38 -9.85 2.91
C LYS A 115 -11.95 -10.07 2.42
N TYR A 116 -11.50 -9.17 1.54
CA TYR A 116 -10.17 -9.24 0.93
C TYR A 116 -9.27 -8.16 1.50
N TYR A 117 -8.00 -8.49 1.70
CA TYR A 117 -7.02 -7.59 2.29
C TYR A 117 -5.69 -7.69 1.58
N ALA A 118 -4.93 -6.59 1.58
CA ALA A 118 -3.56 -6.55 1.09
C ALA A 118 -2.60 -5.84 2.06
N GLN A 119 -1.32 -6.23 2.00
CA GLN A 119 -0.24 -5.63 2.76
C GLN A 119 1.12 -5.88 2.08
N LEU A 120 2.06 -4.93 2.15
CA LEU A 120 3.45 -5.18 1.78
C LEU A 120 4.22 -5.87 2.91
N MET A 121 4.91 -6.96 2.61
CA MET A 121 5.73 -7.69 3.57
C MET A 121 6.79 -8.59 2.89
N THR A 122 7.77 -9.03 3.66
CA THR A 122 8.74 -10.04 3.24
C THR A 122 8.13 -11.45 3.22
N LEU A 123 8.76 -12.36 2.47
CA LEU A 123 8.40 -13.78 2.45
C LEU A 123 8.44 -14.42 3.86
N SER A 124 9.40 -14.04 4.69
CA SER A 124 9.52 -14.53 6.06
C SER A 124 8.36 -14.09 6.94
N GLU A 125 7.94 -12.82 6.82
CA GLU A 125 6.79 -12.29 7.57
C GLU A 125 5.50 -12.96 7.12
N TYR A 126 5.31 -13.13 5.82
CA TYR A 126 4.15 -13.84 5.26
C TYR A 126 4.03 -15.27 5.82
N LYS A 127 5.12 -16.05 5.74
CA LYS A 127 5.17 -17.42 6.29
C LYS A 127 4.90 -17.45 7.80
N SER A 128 5.38 -16.47 8.54
CA SER A 128 5.17 -16.39 9.99
C SER A 128 3.70 -16.10 10.32
N LYS A 129 3.06 -15.16 9.61
CA LYS A 129 1.66 -14.77 9.83
C LYS A 129 0.67 -15.88 9.44
N ILE A 130 0.87 -16.56 8.30
CA ILE A 130 -0.05 -17.62 7.87
C ILE A 130 -0.01 -18.85 8.80
N ASN A 131 1.17 -19.18 9.35
CA ASN A 131 1.32 -20.29 10.29
C ASN A 131 0.68 -20.02 11.66
N GLN A 132 0.63 -18.76 12.09
CA GLN A 132 -0.05 -18.39 13.35
C GLN A 132 -1.56 -18.59 13.26
N MET A 133 -2.14 -18.48 12.07
CA MET A 133 -3.60 -18.61 11.86
C MET A 133 -4.08 -20.06 11.78
N ILE A 134 -3.20 -21.04 11.55
CA ILE A 134 -3.56 -22.47 11.57
C ILE A 134 -3.78 -22.98 13.01
N ASN A 135 -3.25 -22.26 14.01
CA ASN A 135 -3.27 -22.68 15.42
C ASN A 135 -4.31 -21.92 16.28
N THR A 136 -5.21 -21.17 15.65
CA THR A 136 -6.32 -20.42 16.29
C THR A 136 -7.63 -20.76 15.61
#